data_AF-A0A1S3I4P4-F1
#
_entry.id   AF-A0A1S3I4P4-F1
#
_cell.length_a   1.000
_cell.length_b   1.000
_cell.length_c   1.000
_cell.angle_alpha   90.00
_cell.angle_beta   90.00
_cell.angle_gamma   90.00
#
_symmetry.space_group_name_H-M   'P 1'
#
loop_
_entity.id
_entity.type
_entity.pdbx_description
1 polymer ?
#
loop_
_entity_poly.entity_id
_entity_poly.type
_entity_poly.pdbx_seq_one_letter_code
_entity_poly.pdbx_strand_id
1 'polypeptide(L)'
;MKTLGFLLCCAALTSGDLYITNPRGSNNRLNWFTRDVRNNKRLFDSQNNNRGGYNVGDPMYYYEGSTLSIEWANQHSCADQNANCELILQYMCDDKIRDGATSFSIVDNQDLNPGFGMHEEWNHYLYCRTRQRNKGLFLADQNLRFNDARFTRQNNGGTKSGYECPEERDYYPYWYHSPWKDIVVMTNNVERCDYYQKESNNVKSRWGCVVDRNKLNRFYRWPLFIIPDNKEDCENFEIFRQPVSANWTEFPAHDIPPPKCIKAPWSRDNHNGNGIGGNFNTYDWVIPEGIAHEKCVLRMRYNISTNDYDSWNTDASSNTDSDTDGSKIDLSKTFKLPNKETAEARGYVFKNNPDVQMFPGLDVKLTLAINTAQFGRTFQDRSHVFEIRQRPTELKDVTIHNLNVRGKRGNNQQVYPAVEYDYVPNTLEINTNDYVHVQWTGSDRNPHNNAGNGRRGTDRNNMVMLKNKVYPEGTPGLAYGGLDVLGQYGANYPMHLDNVTRLIGASTETRAVLQKMALLAPPRYGGHMFLLDNAKAYYDLGPLQFAKEGVFHYMCTRNNAFTNRSQKGRIIVRDASKK
;
A
#
# COMPACT_ATOMS: atom_id res chain seq x y z
N MET A 1 -20.94 18.53 -45.35
CA MET A 1 -21.68 17.85 -44.26
C MET A 1 -21.09 16.47 -44.07
N LYS A 2 -20.22 16.30 -43.06
CA LYS A 2 -19.79 14.98 -42.57
C LYS A 2 -20.04 14.97 -41.07
N THR A 3 -20.93 14.09 -40.67
CA THR A 3 -21.50 13.94 -39.34
C THR A 3 -20.40 13.51 -38.36
N LEU A 4 -20.14 14.35 -37.37
CA LEU A 4 -19.21 14.09 -36.27
C LEU A 4 -19.91 13.14 -35.28
N GLY A 5 -19.75 11.83 -35.49
CA GLY A 5 -20.22 10.81 -34.56
C GLY A 5 -19.29 10.76 -33.35
N PHE A 6 -19.61 11.50 -32.29
CA PHE A 6 -18.98 11.37 -30.98
C PHE A 6 -19.41 10.03 -30.36
N LEU A 7 -18.67 8.96 -30.66
CA LEU A 7 -18.75 7.72 -29.89
C LEU A 7 -18.00 7.96 -28.58
N LEU A 8 -18.76 8.35 -27.54
CA LEU A 8 -18.35 8.21 -26.15
C LEU A 8 -18.21 6.71 -25.86
N CYS A 9 -17.10 6.10 -26.26
CA CYS A 9 -16.65 4.87 -25.63
C CYS A 9 -16.22 5.26 -24.22
N CYS A 10 -17.12 5.05 -23.26
CA CYS A 10 -16.78 4.97 -21.85
C CYS A 10 -15.78 3.81 -21.67
N ALA A 11 -14.50 4.09 -21.92
CA ALA A 11 -13.43 3.30 -21.35
C ALA A 11 -13.61 3.43 -19.83
N ALA A 12 -14.24 2.44 -19.23
CA ALA A 12 -14.23 2.27 -17.79
C ALA A 12 -12.75 2.10 -17.42
N LEU A 13 -12.09 3.20 -17.07
CA LEU A 13 -10.79 3.17 -16.42
C LEU A 13 -11.00 2.33 -15.16
N THR A 14 -10.52 1.10 -15.17
CA THR A 14 -10.37 0.33 -13.94
C THR A 14 -9.30 1.05 -13.15
N SER A 15 -9.73 2.01 -12.32
CA SER A 15 -8.89 2.56 -11.27
C SER A 15 -9.08 1.61 -10.10
N GLY A 16 -8.07 0.86 -9.66
CA GLY A 16 -8.22 0.03 -8.45
C GLY A 16 -7.29 -1.15 -8.34
N ASP A 17 -5.99 -0.92 -8.17
CA ASP A 17 -4.99 -1.95 -8.41
C ASP A 17 -4.05 -2.24 -7.23
N LEU A 18 -4.11 -1.48 -6.13
CA LEU A 18 -3.35 -1.79 -4.92
C LEU A 18 -4.07 -1.39 -3.62
N TYR A 19 -4.26 -2.32 -2.69
CA TYR A 19 -4.92 -2.08 -1.40
C TYR A 19 -4.15 -2.74 -0.26
N ILE A 20 -3.59 -1.94 0.66
CA ILE A 20 -2.94 -2.47 1.87
C ILE A 20 -4.02 -2.88 2.87
N THR A 21 -4.03 -4.12 3.33
CA THR A 21 -5.01 -4.64 4.30
C THR A 21 -4.46 -4.64 5.73
N ASN A 22 -3.14 -4.83 5.91
CA ASN A 22 -2.44 -4.74 7.18
C ASN A 22 -1.03 -4.12 7.02
N PRO A 23 -0.60 -3.13 7.83
CA PRO A 23 -1.45 -2.30 8.69
C PRO A 23 -2.53 -1.60 7.86
N ARG A 24 -3.66 -1.22 8.47
CA ARG A 24 -4.84 -0.75 7.72
C ARG A 24 -4.51 0.37 6.71
N GLY A 25 -4.69 0.07 5.41
CA GLY A 25 -4.60 1.04 4.32
C GLY A 25 -5.64 2.15 4.43
N SER A 26 -5.20 3.39 4.25
CA SER A 26 -6.09 4.54 4.24
C SER A 26 -6.78 4.68 2.89
N ASN A 27 -6.08 4.52 1.77
CA ASN A 27 -6.58 4.85 0.41
C ASN A 27 -7.35 6.18 0.38
N ASN A 28 -6.78 7.24 0.98
CA ASN A 28 -7.39 8.56 1.22
C ASN A 28 -8.64 8.59 2.13
N ARG A 29 -9.07 7.45 2.67
CA ARG A 29 -10.14 7.34 3.67
C ARG A 29 -9.68 7.86 5.04
N LEU A 30 -10.61 8.36 5.83
CA LEU A 30 -10.40 8.77 7.21
C LEU A 30 -11.45 8.11 8.11
N ASN A 31 -12.69 8.64 8.11
CA ASN A 31 -13.71 8.21 9.06
C ASN A 31 -15.16 8.51 8.60
N TRP A 32 -15.53 8.02 7.41
CA TRP A 32 -16.83 8.34 6.78
C TRP A 32 -17.86 7.21 6.90
N PHE A 33 -19.12 7.60 7.10
CA PHE A 33 -20.28 6.69 7.05
C PHE A 33 -20.69 6.27 5.63
N THR A 34 -20.00 6.74 4.59
CA THR A 34 -20.25 6.35 3.20
C THR A 34 -19.32 5.22 2.79
N ARG A 35 -19.76 4.38 1.84
CA ARG A 35 -18.92 3.32 1.26
C ARG A 35 -17.73 3.93 0.54
N ASP A 36 -17.99 4.97 -0.24
CA ASP A 36 -16.99 5.57 -1.10
C ASP A 36 -16.12 6.59 -0.33
N VAL A 37 -14.87 6.72 -0.76
CA VAL A 37 -13.91 7.76 -0.37
C VAL A 37 -14.48 9.10 -0.81
N ARG A 38 -14.62 10.03 0.14
CA ARG A 38 -15.20 11.37 -0.13
C ARG A 38 -14.30 12.26 -0.98
N ASN A 39 -12.99 12.07 -0.92
CA ASN A 39 -11.99 12.85 -1.62
C ASN A 39 -10.74 12.02 -1.89
N ASN A 40 -10.53 11.55 -3.11
CA ASN A 40 -9.33 10.76 -3.47
C ASN A 40 -8.06 11.60 -3.61
N LYS A 41 -8.13 12.91 -3.39
CA LYS A 41 -6.99 13.82 -3.45
C LYS A 41 -6.57 14.29 -2.06
N ARG A 42 -7.07 13.65 -0.99
CA ARG A 42 -6.89 14.10 0.39
C ARG A 42 -5.40 14.12 0.78
N LEU A 43 -4.75 12.97 0.63
CA LEU A 43 -3.36 12.72 1.06
C LEU A 43 -2.42 12.46 -0.12
N PHE A 44 -2.85 11.67 -1.09
CA PHE A 44 -2.02 11.21 -2.21
C PHE A 44 -2.91 10.76 -3.37
N ASP A 45 -2.35 10.60 -4.56
CA ASP A 45 -3.06 10.04 -5.69
C ASP A 45 -2.81 8.53 -5.76
N SER A 46 -3.79 7.76 -5.29
CA SER A 46 -3.70 6.31 -5.20
C SER A 46 -3.81 5.59 -6.55
N GLN A 47 -4.37 6.25 -7.57
CA GLN A 47 -4.80 5.64 -8.82
C GLN A 47 -5.82 4.49 -8.64
N ASN A 48 -6.38 4.36 -7.43
CA ASN A 48 -7.38 3.35 -7.11
C ASN A 48 -8.82 3.88 -7.30
N ASN A 49 -9.80 2.98 -7.28
CA ASN A 49 -11.20 3.39 -7.19
C ASN A 49 -11.49 4.04 -5.84
N ASN A 50 -12.58 4.80 -5.84
CA ASN A 50 -13.07 5.55 -4.69
C ASN A 50 -13.68 4.64 -3.61
N ARG A 51 -13.31 3.35 -3.49
CA ARG A 51 -13.98 2.40 -2.57
C ARG A 51 -13.05 1.61 -1.66
N GLY A 52 -11.74 1.69 -1.88
CA GLY A 52 -10.73 1.08 -1.01
C GLY A 52 -10.62 1.75 0.37
N GLY A 53 -9.68 1.26 1.17
CA GLY A 53 -9.33 1.81 2.47
C GLY A 53 -10.27 1.43 3.62
N TYR A 54 -9.77 1.65 4.84
CA TYR A 54 -10.44 1.33 6.10
C TYR A 54 -10.72 2.60 6.90
N ASN A 55 -11.72 2.53 7.80
CA ASN A 55 -11.80 3.52 8.87
C ASN A 55 -11.02 2.96 10.07
N VAL A 56 -10.41 3.84 10.86
CA VAL A 56 -9.67 3.48 12.07
C VAL A 56 -10.19 4.26 13.28
N GLY A 57 -9.94 3.72 14.48
CA GLY A 57 -10.09 4.40 15.76
C GLY A 57 -8.77 5.05 16.15
N ASP A 58 -8.31 4.78 17.37
CA ASP A 58 -7.00 5.23 17.82
C ASP A 58 -5.87 4.50 17.05
N PRO A 59 -4.69 5.13 16.87
CA PRO A 59 -3.53 4.53 16.23
C PRO A 59 -3.08 3.24 16.92
N MET A 60 -2.56 2.30 16.12
CA MET A 60 -1.84 1.13 16.61
C MET A 60 -0.36 1.50 16.81
N TYR A 61 0.36 0.72 17.61
CA TYR A 61 1.80 0.89 17.79
C TYR A 61 2.56 -0.42 17.62
N TYR A 62 3.80 -0.37 17.16
CA TYR A 62 4.63 -1.57 17.04
C TYR A 62 5.97 -1.35 17.72
N TYR A 63 6.51 -2.39 18.34
CA TYR A 63 7.84 -2.31 18.94
C TYR A 63 8.94 -2.43 17.88
N GLU A 64 10.02 -1.69 18.08
CA GLU A 64 11.28 -1.94 17.37
C GLU A 64 11.68 -3.42 17.47
N GLY A 65 12.20 -3.97 16.39
CA GLY A 65 12.57 -5.39 16.22
C GLY A 65 11.39 -6.37 16.17
N SER A 66 10.13 -5.91 16.32
CA SER A 66 8.97 -6.80 16.16
C SER A 66 8.68 -7.08 14.69
N THR A 67 8.05 -8.21 14.40
CA THR A 67 7.68 -8.62 13.04
C THR A 67 6.25 -8.20 12.74
N LEU A 68 6.08 -7.29 11.79
CA LEU A 68 4.78 -6.86 11.26
C LEU A 68 4.52 -7.56 9.92
N SER A 69 3.51 -8.43 9.88
CA SER A 69 3.03 -9.02 8.63
C SER A 69 2.25 -7.98 7.82
N ILE A 70 2.94 -7.36 6.85
CA ILE A 70 2.31 -6.46 5.89
C ILE A 70 1.53 -7.31 4.90
N GLU A 71 0.29 -6.95 4.64
CA GLU A 71 -0.59 -7.69 3.74
C GLU A 71 -1.28 -6.74 2.77
N TRP A 72 -1.43 -7.16 1.51
CA TRP A 72 -2.06 -6.37 0.47
C TRP A 72 -2.80 -7.24 -0.55
N ALA A 73 -3.61 -6.55 -1.35
CA ALA A 73 -4.24 -7.04 -2.57
C ALA A 73 -3.81 -6.16 -3.75
N ASN A 74 -3.53 -6.76 -4.91
CA ASN A 74 -3.20 -6.02 -6.12
C ASN A 74 -3.92 -6.61 -7.36
N GLN A 75 -4.74 -5.83 -8.06
CA GLN A 75 -5.63 -6.38 -9.09
C GLN A 75 -4.87 -7.01 -10.26
N HIS A 76 -3.87 -6.30 -10.79
CA HIS A 76 -3.03 -6.83 -11.87
C HIS A 76 -2.08 -7.91 -11.37
N SER A 77 -1.73 -8.86 -12.21
CA SER A 77 -0.80 -9.93 -11.84
C SER A 77 0.61 -9.44 -11.54
N CYS A 78 1.29 -10.10 -10.62
CA CYS A 78 2.73 -9.94 -10.41
C CYS A 78 3.40 -11.32 -10.32
N ALA A 79 4.64 -11.41 -10.82
CA ALA A 79 5.35 -12.67 -11.04
C ALA A 79 4.56 -13.70 -11.88
N ASP A 80 3.73 -13.20 -12.80
CA ASP A 80 2.92 -13.96 -13.78
C ASP A 80 3.33 -13.54 -15.20
N GLN A 81 2.80 -14.21 -16.22
CA GLN A 81 3.11 -13.99 -17.64
C GLN A 81 2.52 -12.69 -18.21
N ASN A 82 1.52 -12.09 -17.56
CA ASN A 82 0.74 -10.99 -18.12
C ASN A 82 1.35 -9.60 -17.89
N ALA A 83 2.20 -9.42 -16.88
CA ALA A 83 2.77 -8.12 -16.56
C ALA A 83 4.15 -8.23 -15.89
N ASN A 84 5.02 -7.26 -16.20
CA ASN A 84 6.16 -6.95 -15.36
C ASN A 84 5.70 -6.15 -14.15
N CYS A 85 6.36 -6.36 -13.02
CA CYS A 85 5.95 -5.71 -11.79
C CYS A 85 7.11 -5.44 -10.83
N GLU A 86 6.95 -4.33 -10.11
CA GLU A 86 7.71 -4.02 -8.91
C GLU A 86 6.74 -3.58 -7.80
N LEU A 87 6.80 -4.29 -6.68
CA LEU A 87 6.12 -3.97 -5.44
C LEU A 87 7.14 -3.40 -4.46
N ILE A 88 7.04 -2.13 -4.11
CA ILE A 88 8.01 -1.42 -3.27
C ILE A 88 7.35 -1.03 -1.95
N LEU A 89 7.86 -1.56 -0.84
CA LEU A 89 7.42 -1.19 0.50
C LEU A 89 8.37 -0.17 1.11
N GLN A 90 7.80 0.87 1.70
CA GLN A 90 8.52 2.01 2.24
C GLN A 90 7.85 2.55 3.50
N TYR A 91 8.61 3.26 4.31
CA TYR A 91 8.07 3.97 5.47
C TYR A 91 8.62 5.39 5.58
N MET A 92 7.92 6.20 6.35
CA MET A 92 8.33 7.55 6.72
C MET A 92 7.83 7.83 8.14
N CYS A 93 8.67 8.48 8.96
CA CYS A 93 8.30 8.92 10.29
C CYS A 93 8.74 10.38 10.46
N ASP A 94 7.83 11.23 10.95
CA ASP A 94 8.06 12.67 11.17
C ASP A 94 6.95 13.26 12.06
N ASP A 95 7.29 14.26 12.87
CA ASP A 95 6.39 14.93 13.80
C ASP A 95 5.16 15.57 13.15
N LYS A 96 5.22 15.92 11.86
CA LYS A 96 4.10 16.54 11.16
C LYS A 96 3.17 15.53 10.48
N ILE A 97 3.54 14.25 10.38
CA ILE A 97 2.70 13.21 9.78
C ILE A 97 1.40 13.04 10.56
N ARG A 98 0.28 13.02 9.84
CA ARG A 98 -1.05 12.90 10.45
C ARG A 98 -2.13 12.51 9.45
N ASP A 99 -3.14 11.82 9.95
CA ASP A 99 -4.38 11.57 9.21
C ASP A 99 -5.30 12.81 9.15
N GLY A 100 -5.20 13.71 10.13
CA GLY A 100 -6.07 14.88 10.24
C GLY A 100 -7.50 14.56 10.65
N ALA A 101 -8.35 15.59 10.68
CA ALA A 101 -9.74 15.52 11.12
C ALA A 101 -10.78 15.77 10.01
N THR A 102 -10.35 16.24 8.82
CA THR A 102 -11.22 16.56 7.69
C THR A 102 -10.97 15.71 6.44
N SER A 103 -11.98 15.62 5.58
CA SER A 103 -11.91 15.04 4.22
C SER A 103 -11.28 15.96 3.19
N PHE A 104 -11.12 17.25 3.49
CA PHE A 104 -10.56 18.19 2.53
C PHE A 104 -9.07 17.93 2.30
N SER A 105 -8.62 18.18 1.08
CA SER A 105 -7.20 18.19 0.76
C SER A 105 -6.53 19.38 1.43
N ILE A 106 -5.31 19.18 1.93
CA ILE A 106 -4.51 20.28 2.48
C ILE A 106 -4.28 21.37 1.42
N VAL A 107 -4.54 22.62 1.79
CA VAL A 107 -4.25 23.79 0.95
C VAL A 107 -2.82 24.25 1.18
N ASP A 108 -2.29 25.06 0.25
CA ASP A 108 -0.88 25.45 0.23
C ASP A 108 -0.43 26.13 1.54
N ASN A 109 0.75 25.77 2.06
CA ASN A 109 1.39 26.31 3.26
C ASN A 109 0.55 26.19 4.56
N GLN A 110 -0.12 25.04 4.78
CA GLN A 110 -0.93 24.76 5.97
C GLN A 110 -0.36 23.65 6.89
N ASP A 111 0.96 23.50 6.93
CA ASP A 111 1.62 22.41 7.68
C ASP A 111 1.28 22.43 9.18
N LEU A 112 0.98 23.60 9.73
CA LEU A 112 0.62 23.80 11.14
C LEU A 112 -0.87 23.56 11.45
N ASN A 113 -1.71 23.31 10.43
CA ASN A 113 -3.13 23.07 10.64
C ASN A 113 -3.39 21.56 10.83
N PRO A 114 -3.68 21.10 12.06
CA PRO A 114 -3.87 19.67 12.35
C PRO A 114 -5.18 19.11 11.77
N GLY A 115 -6.08 19.98 11.30
CA GLY A 115 -7.34 19.55 10.69
C GLY A 115 -7.12 18.77 9.40
N PHE A 116 -6.10 19.11 8.61
CA PHE A 116 -5.78 18.42 7.36
C PHE A 116 -4.87 17.22 7.59
N GLY A 117 -5.13 16.15 6.84
CA GLY A 117 -4.18 15.04 6.71
C GLY A 117 -2.95 15.48 5.92
N MET A 118 -1.79 14.98 6.33
CA MET A 118 -0.50 15.35 5.74
C MET A 118 0.49 14.21 5.99
N HIS A 119 1.02 13.60 4.92
CA HIS A 119 2.10 12.62 5.02
C HIS A 119 3.43 13.30 4.65
N GLU A 120 3.50 14.02 3.53
CA GLU A 120 4.64 14.85 3.15
C GLU A 120 4.42 16.32 3.51
N GLU A 121 5.50 17.07 3.73
CA GLU A 121 5.44 18.49 4.09
C GLU A 121 5.31 19.44 2.89
N TRP A 122 4.88 20.69 3.15
CA TRP A 122 4.80 21.71 2.11
C TRP A 122 6.14 21.96 1.44
N ASN A 123 7.26 21.93 2.18
CA ASN A 123 8.57 22.18 1.58
C ASN A 123 8.91 21.13 0.51
N HIS A 124 8.62 19.85 0.76
CA HIS A 124 8.80 18.79 -0.23
C HIS A 124 7.96 19.05 -1.48
N TYR A 125 6.68 19.37 -1.31
CA TYR A 125 5.78 19.69 -2.43
C TYR A 125 6.15 20.99 -3.16
N LEU A 126 6.64 22.00 -2.45
CA LEU A 126 7.07 23.28 -3.00
C LEU A 126 8.23 23.07 -3.96
N TYR A 127 9.22 22.26 -3.59
CA TYR A 127 10.28 21.83 -4.50
C TYR A 127 9.73 21.02 -5.68
N CYS A 128 8.82 20.08 -5.46
CA CYS A 128 8.19 19.34 -6.57
C CYS A 128 7.47 20.27 -7.56
N ARG A 129 6.79 21.31 -7.05
CA ARG A 129 6.03 22.26 -7.85
C ARG A 129 6.88 23.26 -8.62
N THR A 130 8.09 23.50 -8.17
CA THR A 130 8.97 24.53 -8.75
C THR A 130 10.19 23.95 -9.42
N ARG A 131 10.57 22.70 -9.17
CA ARG A 131 11.69 22.04 -9.84
C ARG A 131 11.30 21.63 -11.24
N GLN A 132 12.20 21.83 -12.18
CA GLN A 132 12.15 21.26 -13.51
C GLN A 132 11.93 19.75 -13.43
N ARG A 133 10.94 19.24 -14.17
CA ARG A 133 10.79 17.80 -14.34
C ARG A 133 11.99 17.22 -15.07
N ASN A 134 12.27 15.94 -14.84
CA ASN A 134 13.28 15.24 -15.63
C ASN A 134 12.77 15.07 -17.08
N LYS A 135 13.43 15.77 -18.00
CA LYS A 135 13.09 15.75 -19.43
C LYS A 135 13.56 14.48 -20.14
N GLY A 136 14.34 13.62 -19.48
CA GLY A 136 14.74 12.30 -19.98
C GLY A 136 13.66 11.22 -19.83
N LEU A 137 12.54 11.49 -19.15
CA LEU A 137 11.50 10.49 -18.91
C LEU A 137 10.61 10.23 -20.13
N PHE A 138 10.25 8.96 -20.31
CA PHE A 138 9.30 8.52 -21.32
C PHE A 138 7.86 8.98 -21.00
N LEU A 139 7.23 9.63 -21.97
CA LEU A 139 5.87 10.19 -21.94
C LEU A 139 4.93 9.51 -22.93
N ALA A 140 5.45 8.66 -23.81
CA ALA A 140 4.73 8.14 -24.97
C ALA A 140 4.18 9.30 -25.83
N ASP A 141 2.86 9.39 -25.93
CA ASP A 141 2.10 10.39 -26.68
C ASP A 141 1.41 11.44 -25.77
N GLN A 142 1.75 11.47 -24.47
CA GLN A 142 1.13 12.40 -23.51
C GLN A 142 1.68 13.81 -23.65
N ASN A 143 0.78 14.77 -23.90
CA ASN A 143 1.11 16.19 -23.88
C ASN A 143 0.97 16.76 -22.46
N LEU A 144 2.06 17.28 -21.91
CA LEU A 144 2.11 17.83 -20.56
C LEU A 144 1.81 19.32 -20.55
N ARG A 145 1.07 19.78 -19.54
CA ARG A 145 0.68 21.19 -19.47
C ARG A 145 1.84 22.12 -19.09
N PHE A 146 2.78 21.68 -18.25
CA PHE A 146 3.93 22.46 -17.80
C PHE A 146 5.15 21.56 -17.55
N ASN A 147 6.30 22.18 -17.29
CA ASN A 147 7.61 21.54 -17.18
C ASN A 147 8.14 21.42 -15.73
N ASP A 148 7.26 21.44 -14.74
CA ASP A 148 7.65 21.14 -13.34
C ASP A 148 7.33 19.69 -12.94
N ALA A 149 7.93 19.20 -11.86
CA ALA A 149 7.87 17.79 -11.43
C ALA A 149 6.48 17.30 -10.97
N ARG A 150 5.44 18.14 -11.00
CA ARG A 150 4.05 17.67 -10.84
C ARG A 150 3.50 17.02 -12.10
N PHE A 151 4.08 17.33 -13.25
CA PHE A 151 3.59 16.90 -14.55
C PHE A 151 4.35 15.65 -14.96
N THR A 152 3.67 14.52 -15.00
CA THR A 152 4.21 13.21 -15.42
C THR A 152 3.32 12.60 -16.48
N ARG A 153 3.71 11.44 -17.04
CA ARG A 153 2.86 10.67 -17.95
C ARG A 153 1.50 10.34 -17.32
N GLN A 154 1.47 10.02 -16.02
CA GLN A 154 0.25 9.66 -15.29
C GLN A 154 -0.48 10.87 -14.68
N ASN A 155 0.17 12.03 -14.56
CA ASN A 155 -0.42 13.27 -14.05
C ASN A 155 -0.18 14.45 -15.01
N ASN A 156 -0.57 14.28 -16.27
CA ASN A 156 -0.34 15.26 -17.35
C ASN A 156 -0.97 16.65 -17.09
N GLY A 157 -2.01 16.73 -16.27
CA GLY A 157 -2.67 17.96 -15.84
C GLY A 157 -2.09 18.60 -14.57
N GLY A 158 -1.15 17.95 -13.89
CA GLY A 158 -0.51 18.45 -12.66
C GLY A 158 -1.49 18.58 -11.49
N THR A 159 -2.43 17.66 -11.39
CA THR A 159 -3.41 17.62 -10.29
C THR A 159 -2.67 17.44 -8.97
N LYS A 160 -3.03 18.26 -7.97
CA LYS A 160 -2.52 18.15 -6.60
C LYS A 160 -3.33 17.13 -5.81
N SER A 161 -2.65 16.21 -5.13
CA SER A 161 -3.21 15.28 -4.16
C SER A 161 -2.36 15.32 -2.89
N GLY A 162 -2.91 15.89 -1.81
CA GLY A 162 -2.12 16.24 -0.64
C GLY A 162 -0.87 17.05 -1.00
N TYR A 163 0.27 16.69 -0.41
CA TYR A 163 1.60 17.23 -0.73
C TYR A 163 2.52 16.20 -1.39
N GLU A 164 1.94 15.17 -2.00
CA GLU A 164 2.70 14.20 -2.79
C GLU A 164 3.37 14.87 -4.00
N CYS A 165 4.59 14.40 -4.32
CA CYS A 165 5.24 14.70 -5.59
C CYS A 165 4.95 13.60 -6.64
N PRO A 166 4.19 13.88 -7.71
CA PRO A 166 3.86 12.89 -8.74
C PRO A 166 5.08 12.23 -9.40
N GLU A 167 6.15 12.98 -9.65
CA GLU A 167 7.38 12.43 -10.23
C GLU A 167 8.12 11.48 -9.26
N GLU A 168 8.06 11.73 -7.95
CA GLU A 168 8.60 10.79 -6.94
C GLU A 168 7.75 9.52 -6.86
N ARG A 169 6.43 9.67 -6.94
CA ARG A 169 5.52 8.53 -6.95
C ARG A 169 5.77 7.63 -8.16
N ASP A 170 5.77 8.22 -9.36
CA ASP A 170 5.74 7.49 -10.64
C ASP A 170 7.04 6.81 -11.03
N TYR A 171 8.19 7.29 -10.52
CA TYR A 171 9.50 6.81 -10.96
C TYR A 171 10.36 6.39 -9.77
N TYR A 172 10.78 5.13 -9.81
CA TYR A 172 11.59 4.50 -8.77
C TYR A 172 12.76 3.71 -9.37
N PRO A 173 13.98 3.79 -8.81
CA PRO A 173 14.42 4.71 -7.75
C PRO A 173 14.35 6.17 -8.18
N TYR A 174 13.98 7.05 -7.26
CA TYR A 174 13.83 8.47 -7.56
C TYR A 174 15.19 9.16 -7.57
N TRP A 175 15.45 9.98 -8.60
CA TRP A 175 16.74 10.67 -8.80
C TRP A 175 16.87 11.98 -8.01
N TYR A 176 15.82 12.38 -7.28
CA TYR A 176 15.88 13.50 -6.34
C TYR A 176 15.67 12.98 -4.91
N HIS A 177 15.93 13.81 -3.91
CA HIS A 177 15.72 13.44 -2.51
C HIS A 177 14.25 13.05 -2.23
N SER A 178 14.06 11.86 -1.66
CA SER A 178 12.78 11.34 -1.19
C SER A 178 12.77 11.28 0.33
N PRO A 179 11.66 11.63 1.01
CA PRO A 179 11.54 11.41 2.45
C PRO A 179 11.20 9.95 2.81
N TRP A 180 10.88 9.12 1.82
CA TRP A 180 10.51 7.71 1.99
C TRP A 180 11.73 6.81 2.04
N LYS A 181 11.82 6.00 3.10
CA LYS A 181 12.87 5.00 3.32
C LYS A 181 12.41 3.65 2.78
N ASP A 182 13.27 2.97 2.01
CA ASP A 182 12.93 1.72 1.35
C ASP A 182 13.10 0.51 2.28
N ILE A 183 12.10 -0.37 2.32
CA ILE A 183 12.12 -1.62 3.12
C ILE A 183 12.51 -2.80 2.22
N VAL A 184 11.74 -3.01 1.15
CA VAL A 184 11.92 -4.12 0.21
C VAL A 184 11.39 -3.75 -1.17
N VAL A 185 12.09 -4.23 -2.19
CA VAL A 185 11.65 -4.27 -3.60
C VAL A 185 11.37 -5.73 -3.96
N MET A 186 10.11 -6.02 -4.25
CA MET A 186 9.64 -7.32 -4.71
C MET A 186 9.41 -7.20 -6.22
N THR A 187 10.25 -7.84 -7.04
CA THR A 187 10.19 -7.72 -8.51
C THR A 187 10.10 -9.07 -9.20
N ASN A 188 9.51 -9.13 -10.40
CA ASN A 188 9.60 -10.30 -11.25
C ASN A 188 10.98 -10.44 -11.95
N ASN A 189 11.77 -9.36 -12.04
CA ASN A 189 13.12 -9.36 -12.62
C ASN A 189 14.20 -9.14 -11.55
N VAL A 190 14.63 -10.21 -10.91
CA VAL A 190 15.64 -10.17 -9.83
C VAL A 190 17.04 -9.78 -10.31
N GLU A 191 17.34 -9.81 -11.61
CA GLU A 191 18.62 -9.33 -12.16
C GLU A 191 18.79 -7.81 -11.94
N ARG A 192 17.70 -7.09 -11.66
CA ARG A 192 17.71 -5.66 -11.34
C ARG A 192 17.95 -5.36 -9.86
N CYS A 193 18.09 -6.37 -9.00
CA CYS A 193 18.26 -6.13 -7.57
C CYS A 193 19.47 -5.27 -7.21
N ASP A 194 20.61 -5.50 -7.87
CA ASP A 194 21.81 -4.68 -7.72
C ASP A 194 21.55 -3.20 -8.01
N TYR A 195 20.74 -2.92 -9.04
CA TYR A 195 20.36 -1.56 -9.42
C TYR A 195 19.52 -0.92 -8.31
N TYR A 196 18.43 -1.57 -7.86
CA TYR A 196 17.58 -1.01 -6.80
C TYR A 196 18.33 -0.78 -5.49
N GLN A 197 19.23 -1.70 -5.12
CA GLN A 197 19.99 -1.60 -3.88
C GLN A 197 21.00 -0.44 -3.92
N LYS A 198 21.73 -0.27 -5.04
CA LYS A 198 22.71 0.82 -5.20
C LYS A 198 22.06 2.17 -5.41
N GLU A 199 20.93 2.21 -6.10
CA GLU A 199 20.25 3.45 -6.46
C GLU A 199 19.21 3.89 -5.43
N SER A 200 18.93 3.13 -4.37
CA SER A 200 18.03 3.58 -3.30
C SER A 200 18.56 4.83 -2.59
N ASN A 201 17.66 5.75 -2.20
CA ASN A 201 18.02 6.89 -1.37
C ASN A 201 18.48 6.47 0.05
N ASN A 202 18.26 5.21 0.44
CA ASN A 202 18.79 4.63 1.68
C ASN A 202 20.32 4.77 1.77
N VAL A 203 21.03 4.54 0.65
CA VAL A 203 22.50 4.46 0.60
C VAL A 203 23.15 5.45 -0.35
N LYS A 204 22.38 6.05 -1.27
CA LYS A 204 22.90 6.97 -2.28
C LYS A 204 22.32 8.36 -2.07
N SER A 205 23.20 9.35 -1.91
CA SER A 205 22.83 10.76 -1.81
C SER A 205 22.21 11.27 -3.12
N ARG A 206 21.61 12.45 -3.06
CA ARG A 206 20.96 13.13 -4.19
C ARG A 206 21.44 14.56 -4.27
N TRP A 207 21.33 15.14 -5.45
CA TRP A 207 21.72 16.52 -5.66
C TRP A 207 20.56 17.32 -6.22
N GLY A 208 20.51 18.59 -5.86
CA GLY A 208 19.44 19.46 -6.31
C GLY A 208 19.77 20.93 -6.14
N CYS A 209 19.08 21.74 -6.92
CA CYS A 209 19.21 23.18 -6.83
C CYS A 209 18.35 23.73 -5.68
N VAL A 210 19.00 24.30 -4.66
CA VAL A 210 18.35 24.85 -3.46
C VAL A 210 18.25 26.35 -3.60
N VAL A 211 17.03 26.88 -3.46
CA VAL A 211 16.73 28.31 -3.54
C VAL A 211 16.16 28.76 -2.19
N ASP A 212 16.41 30.02 -1.83
CA ASP A 212 15.80 30.64 -0.66
C ASP A 212 14.28 30.40 -0.60
N ARG A 213 13.82 29.93 0.57
CA ARG A 213 12.43 29.51 0.77
C ARG A 213 11.44 30.67 0.62
N ASN A 214 11.82 31.90 0.96
CA ASN A 214 10.93 33.05 0.80
C ASN A 214 10.73 33.38 -0.68
N LYS A 215 11.78 33.27 -1.50
CA LYS A 215 11.66 33.37 -2.96
C LYS A 215 10.76 32.28 -3.53
N LEU A 216 10.93 31.02 -3.12
CA LEU A 216 10.06 29.92 -3.55
C LEU A 216 8.58 30.22 -3.24
N ASN A 217 8.27 30.57 -2.00
CA ASN A 217 6.89 30.87 -1.59
C ASN A 217 6.31 32.12 -2.28
N ARG A 218 7.16 33.07 -2.69
CA ARG A 218 6.71 34.25 -3.44
C ARG A 218 6.33 33.90 -4.88
N PHE A 219 7.04 32.98 -5.52
CA PHE A 219 6.95 32.76 -6.96
C PHE A 219 6.40 31.40 -7.41
N TYR A 220 6.14 30.45 -6.51
CA TYR A 220 5.69 29.09 -6.87
C TYR A 220 4.41 28.99 -7.71
N ARG A 221 3.59 30.04 -7.75
CA ARG A 221 2.38 30.10 -8.58
C ARG A 221 2.66 30.59 -10.00
N TRP A 222 3.83 31.16 -10.23
CA TRP A 222 4.21 31.68 -11.53
C TRP A 222 4.81 30.54 -12.38
N PRO A 223 4.18 30.16 -13.50
CA PRO A 223 4.58 28.96 -14.25
C PRO A 223 6.00 28.96 -14.83
N LEU A 224 6.61 30.15 -14.97
CA LEU A 224 7.98 30.31 -15.47
C LEU A 224 9.01 30.29 -14.33
N PHE A 225 8.58 30.29 -13.06
CA PHE A 225 9.47 30.03 -11.93
C PHE A 225 9.77 28.54 -11.87
N ILE A 226 10.78 28.10 -12.62
CA ILE A 226 11.22 26.71 -12.65
C ILE A 226 12.69 26.68 -12.22
N ILE A 227 12.95 26.03 -11.09
CA ILE A 227 14.30 25.77 -10.59
C ILE A 227 14.92 24.66 -11.46
N PRO A 228 16.14 24.86 -11.98
CA PRO A 228 16.83 23.85 -12.77
C PRO A 228 17.11 22.54 -12.02
N ASP A 229 17.19 21.45 -12.78
CA ASP A 229 17.46 20.09 -12.29
C ASP A 229 18.91 19.63 -12.52
N ASN A 230 19.78 20.52 -12.98
CA ASN A 230 21.21 20.26 -13.18
C ASN A 230 22.08 21.37 -12.56
N LYS A 231 23.36 21.05 -12.36
CA LYS A 231 24.33 21.91 -11.66
C LYS A 231 24.60 23.22 -12.41
N GLU A 232 24.90 23.13 -13.70
CA GLU A 232 25.29 24.28 -14.54
C GLU A 232 24.20 25.35 -14.55
N ASP A 233 22.96 24.95 -14.81
CA ASP A 233 21.83 25.87 -14.84
C ASP A 233 21.49 26.40 -13.43
N CYS A 234 21.71 25.60 -12.37
CA CYS A 234 21.49 26.04 -11.00
C CYS A 234 22.47 27.15 -10.59
N GLU A 235 23.75 26.98 -10.91
CA GLU A 235 24.81 27.95 -10.60
C GLU A 235 24.64 29.25 -11.40
N ASN A 236 23.99 29.18 -12.56
CA ASN A 236 23.65 30.32 -13.41
C ASN A 236 22.15 30.67 -13.36
N PHE A 237 21.45 30.32 -12.27
CA PHE A 237 20.00 30.43 -12.26
C PHE A 237 19.55 31.89 -12.29
N GLU A 238 18.82 32.25 -13.34
CA GLU A 238 18.30 33.60 -13.55
C GLU A 238 16.79 33.60 -13.78
N ILE A 239 16.15 34.65 -13.29
CA ILE A 239 14.74 34.94 -13.54
C ILE A 239 14.63 36.37 -14.05
N PHE A 240 13.99 36.56 -15.21
CA PHE A 240 13.92 37.87 -15.87
C PHE A 240 15.30 38.53 -16.07
N ARG A 241 16.33 37.73 -16.36
CA ARG A 241 17.74 38.16 -16.45
C ARG A 241 18.28 38.77 -15.16
N GLN A 242 17.70 38.39 -14.02
CA GLN A 242 18.21 38.72 -12.70
C GLN A 242 18.69 37.43 -12.02
N PRO A 243 19.94 37.40 -11.53
CA PRO A 243 20.48 36.27 -10.80
C PRO A 243 19.63 35.93 -9.57
N VAL A 244 19.32 34.66 -9.42
CA VAL A 244 18.67 34.10 -8.25
C VAL A 244 19.73 33.37 -7.46
N SER A 245 20.00 33.83 -6.23
CA SER A 245 20.84 33.06 -5.31
C SER A 245 20.26 31.66 -5.13
N ALA A 246 21.00 30.67 -5.64
CA ALA A 246 20.68 29.26 -5.66
C ALA A 246 21.99 28.47 -5.51
N ASN A 247 21.93 27.33 -4.83
CA ASN A 247 23.09 26.50 -4.55
C ASN A 247 22.82 25.07 -5.00
N TRP A 248 23.71 24.51 -5.82
CA TRP A 248 23.71 23.08 -6.10
C TRP A 248 24.16 22.30 -4.85
N THR A 249 23.21 21.65 -4.20
CA THR A 249 23.37 21.12 -2.85
C THR A 249 23.19 19.61 -2.83
N GLU A 250 24.03 18.92 -2.06
CA GLU A 250 23.85 17.51 -1.74
C GLU A 250 22.80 17.32 -0.65
N PHE A 251 21.84 16.45 -0.93
CA PHE A 251 20.94 15.87 0.05
C PHE A 251 21.50 14.49 0.42
N PRO A 252 21.89 14.27 1.68
CA PRO A 252 22.52 13.01 2.09
C PRO A 252 21.60 11.81 1.85
N ALA A 253 22.20 10.63 1.79
CA ALA A 253 21.44 9.39 1.89
C ALA A 253 20.76 9.29 3.27
N HIS A 254 19.85 8.34 3.45
CA HIS A 254 19.27 8.09 4.77
C HIS A 254 20.25 7.41 5.74
N ASP A 255 21.40 6.94 5.25
CA ASP A 255 22.43 6.21 6.00
C ASP A 255 21.87 4.98 6.72
N ILE A 256 20.99 4.24 6.03
CA ILE A 256 20.43 2.96 6.47
C ILE A 256 20.75 1.86 5.44
N PRO A 257 20.64 0.57 5.82
CA PRO A 257 20.88 -0.52 4.87
C PRO A 257 20.07 -0.36 3.57
N PRO A 258 20.62 -0.82 2.43
CA PRO A 258 19.87 -0.82 1.18
C PRO A 258 18.62 -1.70 1.33
N PRO A 259 17.55 -1.45 0.55
CA PRO A 259 16.36 -2.28 0.62
C PRO A 259 16.69 -3.74 0.33
N LYS A 260 15.96 -4.65 0.96
CA LYS A 260 15.97 -6.04 0.47
C LYS A 260 15.44 -6.03 -0.97
N CYS A 261 16.01 -6.85 -1.84
CA CYS A 261 15.42 -7.08 -3.15
C CYS A 261 15.22 -8.57 -3.36
N ILE A 262 13.98 -8.96 -3.63
CA ILE A 262 13.56 -10.36 -3.70
C ILE A 262 12.61 -10.58 -4.87
N LYS A 263 12.42 -11.84 -5.24
CA LYS A 263 11.38 -12.22 -6.20
C LYS A 263 10.00 -11.88 -5.62
N ALA A 264 9.16 -11.21 -6.42
CA ALA A 264 7.81 -10.90 -6.00
C ALA A 264 6.97 -12.17 -5.76
N PRO A 265 6.07 -12.16 -4.76
CA PRO A 265 5.10 -13.23 -4.61
C PRO A 265 4.14 -13.23 -5.81
N TRP A 266 3.77 -14.43 -6.25
CA TRP A 266 2.81 -14.58 -7.34
C TRP A 266 1.45 -14.01 -6.93
N SER A 267 0.79 -13.28 -7.83
CA SER A 267 -0.59 -12.85 -7.66
C SER A 267 -1.38 -13.04 -8.94
N ARG A 268 -2.62 -13.53 -8.79
CA ARG A 268 -3.53 -13.77 -9.90
C ARG A 268 -4.11 -12.47 -10.44
N ASP A 269 -4.10 -12.35 -11.77
CA ASP A 269 -4.72 -11.23 -12.48
C ASP A 269 -6.24 -11.15 -12.27
N ASN A 270 -6.77 -9.93 -12.10
CA ASN A 270 -8.19 -9.58 -11.99
C ASN A 270 -8.99 -10.32 -10.91
N HIS A 271 -8.33 -10.82 -9.86
CA HIS A 271 -8.96 -11.47 -8.71
C HIS A 271 -8.55 -10.79 -7.39
N ASN A 272 -8.38 -9.46 -7.44
CA ASN A 272 -7.82 -8.63 -6.37
C ASN A 272 -6.46 -9.14 -5.86
N GLY A 273 -5.70 -9.82 -6.72
CA GLY A 273 -4.33 -10.24 -6.44
C GLY A 273 -4.18 -11.40 -5.46
N ASN A 274 -5.19 -12.24 -5.30
CA ASN A 274 -5.03 -13.43 -4.46
C ASN A 274 -3.78 -14.22 -4.90
N GLY A 275 -2.92 -14.49 -3.94
CA GLY A 275 -1.72 -15.28 -4.11
C GLY A 275 -2.01 -16.78 -4.06
N ILE A 276 -0.95 -17.55 -3.79
CA ILE A 276 -1.00 -19.01 -3.79
C ILE A 276 -2.01 -19.51 -2.75
N GLY A 277 -2.86 -20.46 -3.17
CA GLY A 277 -3.91 -21.03 -2.31
C GLY A 277 -5.10 -20.11 -2.05
N GLY A 278 -5.19 -18.96 -2.75
CA GLY A 278 -6.28 -17.99 -2.57
C GLY A 278 -6.09 -17.04 -1.39
N ASN A 279 -4.90 -17.01 -0.79
CA ASN A 279 -4.56 -16.11 0.31
C ASN A 279 -4.14 -14.73 -0.20
N PHE A 280 -4.11 -13.74 0.67
CA PHE A 280 -3.43 -12.47 0.38
C PHE A 280 -1.93 -12.68 0.34
N ASN A 281 -1.24 -11.82 -0.41
CA ASN A 281 0.21 -11.77 -0.36
C ASN A 281 0.66 -11.01 0.89
N THR A 282 1.73 -11.49 1.49
CA THR A 282 2.29 -10.94 2.72
C THR A 282 3.79 -10.72 2.61
N TYR A 283 4.29 -9.79 3.41
CA TYR A 283 5.71 -9.58 3.66
C TYR A 283 5.93 -9.28 5.14
N ASP A 284 6.76 -10.08 5.79
CA ASP A 284 7.07 -9.91 7.20
C ASP A 284 8.20 -8.88 7.37
N TRP A 285 7.83 -7.68 7.82
CA TRP A 285 8.76 -6.61 8.10
C TRP A 285 9.22 -6.65 9.55
N VAL A 286 10.50 -6.97 9.76
CA VAL A 286 11.16 -6.73 11.04
C VAL A 286 11.45 -5.23 11.15
N ILE A 287 10.74 -4.56 12.05
CA ILE A 287 10.86 -3.11 12.24
C ILE A 287 12.28 -2.80 12.74
N PRO A 288 13.04 -1.92 12.07
CA PRO A 288 14.39 -1.55 12.51
C PRO A 288 14.42 -1.02 13.94
N GLU A 289 15.57 -1.13 14.60
CA GLU A 289 15.85 -0.43 15.85
C GLU A 289 16.31 1.02 15.59
N GLY A 290 16.14 1.90 16.58
CA GLY A 290 16.58 3.29 16.51
C GLY A 290 15.69 4.20 15.66
N ILE A 291 14.45 3.77 15.36
CA ILE A 291 13.48 4.54 14.56
C ILE A 291 12.18 4.83 15.30
N ALA A 292 12.14 4.60 16.62
CA ALA A 292 11.00 4.91 17.47
C ALA A 292 10.49 6.33 17.22
N HIS A 293 9.21 6.44 16.93
CA HIS A 293 8.53 7.68 16.60
C HIS A 293 7.02 7.52 16.73
N GLU A 294 6.33 8.53 17.24
CA GLU A 294 4.87 8.52 17.46
C GLU A 294 4.03 8.64 16.17
N LYS A 295 4.67 8.82 15.01
CA LYS A 295 4.01 9.25 13.78
C LYS A 295 4.73 8.67 12.57
N CYS A 296 4.37 7.45 12.23
CA CYS A 296 4.88 6.73 11.09
C CYS A 296 3.77 6.36 10.13
N VAL A 297 4.11 6.23 8.85
CA VAL A 297 3.24 5.75 7.80
C VAL A 297 3.99 4.77 6.91
N LEU A 298 3.29 3.72 6.47
CA LEU A 298 3.75 2.76 5.48
C LEU A 298 3.17 3.15 4.12
N ARG A 299 3.98 3.06 3.07
CA ARG A 299 3.55 3.15 1.68
C ARG A 299 3.92 1.89 0.94
N MET A 300 3.03 1.46 0.06
CA MET A 300 3.34 0.49 -0.97
C MET A 300 3.15 1.12 -2.34
N ARG A 301 4.14 1.00 -3.21
CA ARG A 301 4.03 1.29 -4.64
C ARG A 301 3.91 0.00 -5.42
N TYR A 302 3.08 0.01 -6.44
CA TYR A 302 2.93 -1.07 -7.38
C TYR A 302 3.13 -0.53 -8.79
N ASN A 303 4.34 -0.73 -9.31
CA ASN A 303 4.68 -0.42 -10.68
C ASN A 303 4.35 -1.64 -11.54
N ILE A 304 3.68 -1.39 -12.65
CA ILE A 304 3.44 -2.40 -13.68
C ILE A 304 3.93 -1.89 -15.02
N SER A 305 4.37 -2.82 -15.87
CA SER A 305 4.55 -2.57 -17.29
C SER A 305 4.25 -3.82 -18.11
N THR A 306 4.01 -3.63 -19.40
CA THR A 306 3.87 -4.72 -20.37
C THR A 306 5.19 -4.93 -21.13
N ASN A 307 5.30 -6.06 -21.83
CA ASN A 307 6.43 -6.34 -22.74
C ASN A 307 6.15 -5.89 -24.18
N ASP A 308 5.07 -5.14 -24.42
CA ASP A 308 4.79 -4.56 -25.73
C ASP A 308 5.85 -3.52 -26.17
N TYR A 309 6.66 -3.05 -25.22
CA TYR A 309 7.87 -2.27 -25.45
C TYR A 309 8.92 -2.54 -24.37
N ASP A 310 10.17 -2.19 -24.63
CA ASP A 310 11.25 -2.31 -23.66
C ASP A 310 11.18 -1.17 -22.63
N SER A 311 10.47 -1.39 -21.53
CA SER A 311 10.24 -0.36 -20.51
C SER A 311 11.51 0.12 -19.79
N TRP A 312 12.61 -0.64 -19.87
CA TRP A 312 13.88 -0.30 -19.21
C TRP A 312 14.82 0.53 -20.07
N ASN A 313 14.76 0.36 -21.39
CA ASN A 313 15.62 1.10 -22.33
C ASN A 313 14.86 2.17 -23.14
N THR A 314 13.62 2.49 -22.73
CA THR A 314 12.79 3.53 -23.37
C THR A 314 12.80 4.80 -22.52
N ASP A 315 13.21 5.91 -23.14
CA ASP A 315 13.34 7.22 -22.51
C ASP A 315 12.66 8.32 -23.35
N ALA A 316 12.97 9.59 -23.07
CA ALA A 316 12.38 10.71 -23.79
C ALA A 316 12.70 10.77 -25.29
N SER A 317 13.75 10.11 -25.76
CA SER A 317 14.05 9.99 -27.20
C SER A 317 12.96 9.23 -27.96
N SER A 318 12.16 8.42 -27.25
CA SER A 318 11.06 7.66 -27.80
C SER A 318 9.71 8.39 -27.77
N ASN A 319 9.65 9.61 -27.24
CA ASN A 319 8.40 10.38 -27.17
C ASN A 319 7.94 10.86 -28.55
N THR A 320 6.63 11.07 -28.68
CA THR A 320 6.01 11.73 -29.84
C THR A 320 6.60 13.12 -30.10
N ASP A 321 6.76 13.47 -31.38
CA ASP A 321 6.96 14.84 -31.84
C ASP A 321 5.97 15.23 -32.96
N SER A 322 6.18 16.38 -33.61
CA SER A 322 5.31 16.91 -34.67
C SER A 322 5.30 16.05 -35.94
N ASP A 323 6.31 15.22 -36.13
CA ASP A 323 6.58 14.53 -37.38
C ASP A 323 6.24 13.03 -37.28
N THR A 324 5.86 12.56 -36.09
CA THR A 324 5.53 11.16 -35.80
C THR A 324 4.04 10.97 -35.50
N ASP A 325 3.42 9.96 -36.10
CA ASP A 325 2.14 9.43 -35.65
C ASP A 325 2.42 8.53 -34.42
N GLY A 326 2.05 8.96 -33.21
CA GLY A 326 2.35 8.21 -31.99
C GLY A 326 3.79 8.35 -31.49
N SER A 327 4.19 7.47 -30.56
CA SER A 327 5.54 7.47 -30.01
C SER A 327 6.54 6.84 -30.98
N LYS A 328 7.83 7.14 -30.84
CA LYS A 328 8.90 6.67 -31.74
C LYS A 328 9.33 5.22 -31.51
N ILE A 329 8.66 4.49 -30.61
CA ILE A 329 8.92 3.08 -30.33
C ILE A 329 8.80 2.26 -31.62
N ASP A 330 9.86 1.51 -31.92
CA ASP A 330 9.89 0.59 -33.06
C ASP A 330 9.25 -0.76 -32.70
N LEU A 331 7.95 -0.88 -32.94
CA LEU A 331 7.19 -2.10 -32.71
C LEU A 331 7.54 -3.24 -33.66
N SER A 332 8.29 -3.00 -34.75
CA SER A 332 8.69 -4.06 -35.67
C SER A 332 9.58 -5.10 -35.00
N LYS A 333 10.43 -4.68 -34.06
CA LYS A 333 11.30 -5.57 -33.28
C LYS A 333 10.48 -6.46 -32.34
N THR A 334 9.55 -5.87 -31.60
CA THR A 334 8.70 -6.58 -30.64
C THR A 334 7.83 -7.62 -31.34
N PHE A 335 7.17 -7.23 -32.44
CA PHE A 335 6.23 -8.10 -33.17
C PHE A 335 6.85 -8.85 -34.35
N LYS A 336 8.18 -8.82 -34.49
CA LYS A 336 8.95 -9.54 -35.53
C LYS A 336 8.47 -9.21 -36.96
N LEU A 337 8.23 -7.94 -37.23
CA LEU A 337 7.89 -7.43 -38.56
C LEU A 337 9.16 -7.09 -39.34
N PRO A 338 9.15 -7.08 -40.69
CA PRO A 338 10.36 -6.95 -41.51
C PRO A 338 11.21 -5.71 -41.21
N ASN A 339 10.56 -4.58 -40.98
CA ASN A 339 11.19 -3.30 -40.62
C ASN A 339 10.12 -2.34 -40.07
N LYS A 340 10.58 -1.19 -39.57
CA LYS A 340 9.75 -0.14 -38.98
C LYS A 340 8.72 0.39 -39.98
N GLU A 341 9.12 0.64 -41.22
CA GLU A 341 8.25 1.19 -42.27
C GLU A 341 7.07 0.27 -42.55
N THR A 342 7.31 -1.05 -42.59
CA THR A 342 6.26 -2.06 -42.78
C THR A 342 5.32 -2.14 -41.59
N ALA A 343 5.85 -1.98 -40.37
CA ALA A 343 5.05 -1.96 -39.15
C ALA A 343 4.11 -0.74 -39.13
N GLU A 344 4.66 0.45 -39.37
CA GLU A 344 3.91 1.72 -39.41
C GLU A 344 2.86 1.72 -40.54
N ALA A 345 3.21 1.25 -41.74
CA ALA A 345 2.27 1.12 -42.85
C ALA A 345 1.07 0.23 -42.51
N ARG A 346 1.28 -0.77 -41.65
CA ARG A 346 0.22 -1.67 -41.14
C ARG A 346 -0.43 -1.17 -39.87
N GLY A 347 -0.10 0.02 -39.38
CA GLY A 347 -0.69 0.61 -38.18
C GLY A 347 -0.16 0.06 -36.85
N TYR A 348 0.95 -0.70 -36.86
CA TYR A 348 1.66 -1.11 -35.64
C TYR A 348 2.46 0.06 -35.09
N VAL A 349 1.73 1.02 -34.54
CA VAL A 349 2.23 2.29 -34.03
C VAL A 349 1.84 2.39 -32.56
N PHE A 350 2.78 2.73 -31.69
CA PHE A 350 2.52 2.88 -30.26
C PHE A 350 1.83 4.23 -29.98
N LYS A 351 0.50 4.23 -30.11
CA LYS A 351 -0.40 5.37 -29.87
C LYS A 351 -1.73 4.91 -29.29
N ASN A 352 -2.56 5.84 -28.85
CA ASN A 352 -3.92 5.52 -28.45
C ASN A 352 -4.76 5.03 -29.64
N ASN A 353 -5.46 3.90 -29.44
CA ASN A 353 -6.38 3.27 -30.38
C ASN A 353 -5.91 3.21 -31.85
N PRO A 354 -4.77 2.56 -32.17
CA PRO A 354 -4.28 2.45 -33.54
C PRO A 354 -5.19 1.57 -34.40
N ASP A 355 -5.33 1.93 -35.68
CA ASP A 355 -6.00 1.13 -36.70
C ASP A 355 -5.00 0.18 -37.37
N VAL A 356 -5.10 -1.11 -37.08
CA VAL A 356 -4.14 -2.12 -37.50
C VAL A 356 -4.64 -2.91 -38.71
N GLN A 357 -3.80 -3.00 -39.75
CA GLN A 357 -4.02 -3.86 -40.91
C GLN A 357 -3.40 -5.24 -40.70
N MET A 358 -4.26 -6.21 -40.45
CA MET A 358 -3.86 -7.59 -40.16
C MET A 358 -3.88 -8.50 -41.37
N PHE A 359 -4.76 -8.23 -42.35
CA PHE A 359 -5.01 -9.09 -43.49
C PHE A 359 -4.28 -8.58 -44.75
N PRO A 360 -3.26 -9.31 -45.25
CA PRO A 360 -2.66 -8.98 -46.54
C PRO A 360 -3.70 -9.06 -47.65
N GLY A 361 -3.76 -8.03 -48.50
CA GLY A 361 -4.67 -7.99 -49.66
C GLY A 361 -6.13 -7.64 -49.36
N LEU A 362 -6.50 -7.39 -48.09
CA LEU A 362 -7.81 -6.88 -47.70
C LEU A 362 -7.66 -5.46 -47.12
N ASP A 363 -8.37 -4.49 -47.69
CA ASP A 363 -8.41 -3.10 -47.20
C ASP A 363 -9.37 -2.96 -46.02
N VAL A 364 -9.07 -3.68 -44.94
CA VAL A 364 -9.80 -3.62 -43.67
C VAL A 364 -8.79 -3.43 -42.54
N LYS A 365 -9.02 -2.39 -41.73
CA LYS A 365 -8.29 -2.13 -40.51
C LYS A 365 -9.20 -2.36 -39.31
N LEU A 366 -8.65 -2.91 -38.23
CA LEU A 366 -9.35 -3.01 -36.95
C LEU A 366 -8.69 -2.06 -35.95
N THR A 367 -9.52 -1.31 -35.24
CA THR A 367 -9.07 -0.40 -34.18
C THR A 367 -8.80 -1.17 -32.89
N LEU A 368 -7.60 -1.04 -32.34
CA LEU A 368 -7.30 -1.57 -31.01
C LEU A 368 -7.89 -0.65 -29.94
N ALA A 369 -8.33 -1.20 -28.81
CA ALA A 369 -8.78 -0.42 -27.64
C ALA A 369 -7.62 -0.20 -26.66
N ILE A 370 -6.57 0.46 -27.14
CA ILE A 370 -5.30 0.67 -26.42
C ILE A 370 -5.26 2.10 -25.88
N ASN A 371 -4.85 2.22 -24.62
CA ASN A 371 -4.42 3.48 -24.02
C ASN A 371 -2.95 3.39 -23.61
N THR A 372 -2.07 4.13 -24.28
CA THR A 372 -0.61 4.14 -24.03
C THR A 372 -0.24 4.55 -22.61
N ALA A 373 -1.09 5.33 -21.94
CA ALA A 373 -0.92 5.66 -20.52
C ALA A 373 -1.16 4.47 -19.58
N GLN A 374 -1.67 3.34 -20.09
CA GLN A 374 -1.93 2.10 -19.33
C GLN A 374 -0.83 1.06 -19.47
N PHE A 375 0.10 1.21 -20.43
CA PHE A 375 1.14 0.21 -20.69
C PHE A 375 2.24 0.18 -19.63
N GLY A 376 2.35 1.25 -18.85
CA GLY A 376 3.01 1.21 -17.57
C GLY A 376 2.41 2.22 -16.60
N ARG A 377 2.16 1.78 -15.36
CA ARG A 377 1.50 2.61 -14.34
C ARG A 377 2.06 2.34 -12.97
N THR A 378 1.86 3.31 -12.09
CA THR A 378 2.22 3.23 -10.68
C THR A 378 0.96 3.45 -9.87
N PHE A 379 0.58 2.42 -9.14
CA PHE A 379 -0.45 2.50 -8.11
C PHE A 379 0.20 2.61 -6.75
N GLN A 380 -0.54 3.13 -5.79
CA GLN A 380 -0.08 3.10 -4.42
C GLN A 380 -1.23 3.04 -3.43
N ASP A 381 -0.92 2.54 -2.25
CA ASP A 381 -1.72 2.77 -1.06
C ASP A 381 -0.78 3.12 0.09
N ARG A 382 -1.33 3.77 1.12
CA ARG A 382 -0.61 4.20 2.31
C ARG A 382 -1.43 3.86 3.53
N SER A 383 -0.78 3.33 4.57
CA SER A 383 -1.45 3.05 5.83
C SER A 383 -2.01 4.32 6.47
N HIS A 384 -2.91 4.13 7.44
CA HIS A 384 -3.11 5.13 8.48
C HIS A 384 -1.83 5.33 9.31
N VAL A 385 -1.79 6.42 10.07
CA VAL A 385 -0.68 6.68 10.99
C VAL A 385 -0.64 5.63 12.09
N PHE A 386 0.56 5.12 12.36
CA PHE A 386 0.86 4.24 13.49
C PHE A 386 2.11 4.72 14.22
N GLU A 387 2.32 4.20 15.42
CA GLU A 387 3.48 4.53 16.25
C GLU A 387 4.52 3.40 16.16
N ILE A 388 5.80 3.74 16.18
CA ILE A 388 6.88 2.80 16.45
C ILE A 388 7.44 3.15 17.83
N ARG A 389 7.44 2.20 18.75
CA ARG A 389 7.88 2.42 20.12
C ARG A 389 9.18 1.69 20.40
N GLN A 390 10.02 2.32 21.22
CA GLN A 390 11.21 1.67 21.74
C GLN A 390 10.81 0.41 22.50
N ARG A 391 11.59 -0.66 22.28
CA ARG A 391 11.38 -1.95 22.94
C ARG A 391 11.65 -1.83 24.45
N PRO A 392 10.71 -2.25 25.32
CA PRO A 392 10.93 -2.31 26.77
C PRO A 392 12.07 -3.26 27.13
N THR A 393 12.77 -3.00 28.24
CA THR A 393 13.92 -3.78 28.69
C THR A 393 13.60 -5.26 28.84
N GLU A 394 12.41 -5.59 29.34
CA GLU A 394 11.93 -6.95 29.55
C GLU A 394 11.64 -7.73 28.26
N LEU A 395 11.56 -7.05 27.11
CA LEU A 395 11.32 -7.66 25.80
C LEU A 395 12.55 -7.60 24.89
N LYS A 396 13.70 -7.13 25.38
CA LYS A 396 14.87 -6.83 24.54
C LYS A 396 15.31 -8.01 23.65
N ASP A 397 15.43 -9.20 24.25
CA ASP A 397 16.04 -10.38 23.63
C ASP A 397 15.03 -11.42 23.12
N VAL A 398 13.76 -11.04 22.96
CA VAL A 398 12.69 -11.95 22.50
C VAL A 398 12.20 -11.59 21.10
N THR A 399 11.73 -12.60 20.36
CA THR A 399 11.01 -12.39 19.10
C THR A 399 9.58 -11.96 19.42
N ILE A 400 9.11 -10.89 18.80
CA ILE A 400 7.71 -10.44 18.92
C ILE A 400 7.05 -10.52 17.54
N HIS A 401 5.93 -11.22 17.44
CA HIS A 401 5.09 -11.31 16.25
C HIS A 401 3.82 -10.48 16.45
N ASN A 402 3.49 -9.59 15.52
CA ASN A 402 2.28 -8.77 15.62
C ASN A 402 1.06 -9.53 15.09
N LEU A 403 0.01 -9.65 15.91
CA LEU A 403 -1.27 -10.22 15.51
C LEU A 403 -2.34 -9.12 15.47
N ASN A 404 -2.83 -8.84 14.26
CA ASN A 404 -3.77 -7.75 13.98
C ASN A 404 -5.09 -8.25 13.39
N VAL A 405 -5.95 -7.29 13.03
CA VAL A 405 -7.20 -7.52 12.31
C VAL A 405 -7.28 -6.62 11.08
N ARG A 406 -7.40 -7.25 9.91
CA ARG A 406 -7.74 -6.57 8.64
C ARG A 406 -9.25 -6.40 8.50
N GLY A 407 -9.65 -5.66 7.47
CA GLY A 407 -11.03 -5.65 7.00
C GLY A 407 -11.90 -4.54 7.58
N LYS A 408 -13.12 -4.42 7.04
CA LYS A 408 -14.15 -3.49 7.51
C LYS A 408 -15.54 -4.14 7.57
N ARG A 409 -16.48 -3.43 8.20
CA ARG A 409 -17.84 -3.92 8.47
C ARG A 409 -18.59 -3.99 7.16
N GLY A 410 -19.13 -5.16 6.84
CA GLY A 410 -20.03 -5.40 5.73
C GLY A 410 -19.99 -6.86 5.31
N ASN A 411 -20.70 -7.18 4.24
CA ASN A 411 -20.46 -8.41 3.48
C ASN A 411 -19.44 -8.14 2.34
N ASN A 412 -18.95 -9.18 1.67
CA ASN A 412 -18.01 -9.07 0.52
C ASN A 412 -18.40 -8.00 -0.51
N GLN A 413 -19.65 -7.97 -0.97
CA GLN A 413 -20.10 -6.99 -1.96
C GLN A 413 -20.14 -5.55 -1.43
N GLN A 414 -20.39 -5.38 -0.13
CA GLN A 414 -20.47 -4.06 0.51
C GLN A 414 -19.09 -3.45 0.75
N VAL A 415 -18.09 -4.29 1.06
CA VAL A 415 -16.75 -3.83 1.42
C VAL A 415 -15.78 -3.77 0.25
N TYR A 416 -16.06 -4.50 -0.84
CA TYR A 416 -15.25 -4.51 -2.06
C TYR A 416 -14.91 -3.09 -2.55
N PRO A 417 -13.65 -2.82 -2.94
CA PRO A 417 -12.50 -3.75 -3.09
C PRO A 417 -11.68 -4.00 -1.82
N ALA A 418 -12.05 -3.39 -0.69
CA ALA A 418 -11.53 -3.81 0.60
C ALA A 418 -12.15 -5.15 1.02
N VAL A 419 -11.75 -5.68 2.18
CA VAL A 419 -12.09 -7.05 2.59
C VAL A 419 -12.91 -7.08 3.88
N GLU A 420 -13.56 -8.21 4.12
CA GLU A 420 -14.24 -8.50 5.40
C GLU A 420 -13.21 -8.68 6.53
N TYR A 421 -13.69 -8.67 7.78
CA TYR A 421 -12.82 -8.86 8.93
C TYR A 421 -12.18 -10.25 8.94
N ASP A 422 -10.88 -10.25 9.19
CA ASP A 422 -10.13 -11.46 9.50
C ASP A 422 -8.89 -11.14 10.33
N TYR A 423 -8.28 -12.14 10.97
CA TYR A 423 -7.00 -11.96 11.66
C TYR A 423 -5.84 -11.95 10.66
N VAL A 424 -4.81 -11.16 10.95
CA VAL A 424 -3.57 -11.11 10.17
C VAL A 424 -2.37 -11.24 11.09
N PRO A 425 -1.52 -12.26 10.89
CA PRO A 425 -1.73 -13.38 9.96
C PRO A 425 -2.89 -14.30 10.42
N ASN A 426 -3.55 -14.97 9.49
CA ASN A 426 -4.62 -15.93 9.82
C ASN A 426 -4.05 -17.21 10.47
N THR A 427 -2.84 -17.58 10.05
CA THR A 427 -2.04 -18.66 10.64
C THR A 427 -0.72 -18.08 11.09
N LEU A 428 -0.48 -18.07 12.40
CA LEU A 428 0.73 -17.56 13.02
C LEU A 428 1.55 -18.74 13.56
N GLU A 429 2.74 -18.98 13.00
CA GLU A 429 3.67 -20.02 13.51
C GLU A 429 4.77 -19.37 14.36
N ILE A 430 4.93 -19.84 15.59
CA ILE A 430 5.87 -19.26 16.57
C ILE A 430 6.56 -20.36 17.40
N ASN A 431 7.65 -19.99 18.06
CA ASN A 431 8.30 -20.86 19.05
C ASN A 431 7.78 -20.57 20.48
N THR A 432 7.99 -21.50 21.41
CA THR A 432 7.57 -21.35 22.83
C THR A 432 8.22 -20.17 23.58
N ASN A 433 9.34 -19.65 23.09
CA ASN A 433 10.03 -18.46 23.61
C ASN A 433 9.66 -17.15 22.89
N ASP A 434 8.82 -17.21 21.85
CA ASP A 434 8.36 -16.03 21.14
C ASP A 434 7.15 -15.38 21.84
N TYR A 435 6.97 -14.09 21.59
CA TYR A 435 5.85 -13.29 22.07
C TYR A 435 4.94 -12.93 20.91
N VAL A 436 3.64 -12.81 21.20
CA VAL A 436 2.64 -12.29 20.26
C VAL A 436 2.09 -10.99 20.81
N HIS A 437 2.24 -9.89 20.07
CA HIS A 437 1.59 -8.62 20.38
C HIS A 437 0.20 -8.58 19.75
N VAL A 438 -0.81 -8.77 20.60
CA VAL A 438 -2.21 -8.83 20.16
C VAL A 438 -2.85 -7.45 20.28
N GLN A 439 -3.12 -6.81 19.14
CA GLN A 439 -3.80 -5.52 19.09
C GLN A 439 -4.54 -5.33 17.77
N TRP A 440 -5.53 -4.46 17.76
CA TRP A 440 -6.16 -3.98 16.52
C TRP A 440 -6.93 -2.70 16.76
N THR A 441 -7.10 -1.93 15.69
CA THR A 441 -8.03 -0.81 15.67
C THR A 441 -9.31 -1.17 14.91
N GLY A 442 -10.44 -0.77 15.44
CA GLY A 442 -11.76 -0.84 14.83
C GLY A 442 -12.21 0.51 14.28
N SER A 443 -13.51 0.76 14.26
CA SER A 443 -14.13 2.03 13.91
C SER A 443 -15.56 2.11 14.42
N ASP A 444 -15.99 3.33 14.75
CA ASP A 444 -17.37 3.68 15.06
C ASP A 444 -18.12 4.33 13.88
N ARG A 445 -17.49 4.36 12.69
CA ARG A 445 -17.93 5.20 11.57
C ARG A 445 -18.06 4.43 10.26
N ASN A 446 -18.54 3.19 10.29
CA ASN A 446 -18.88 2.43 9.08
C ASN A 446 -20.28 2.78 8.55
N PRO A 447 -20.59 2.51 7.27
CA PRO A 447 -21.94 2.68 6.74
C PRO A 447 -23.01 1.93 7.54
N HIS A 448 -24.10 2.60 7.88
CA HIS A 448 -25.15 2.04 8.74
C HIS A 448 -25.94 0.90 8.09
N ASN A 449 -25.90 0.79 6.76
CA ASN A 449 -26.52 -0.29 5.99
C ASN A 449 -25.57 -1.48 5.73
N ASN A 450 -24.32 -1.42 6.21
CA ASN A 450 -23.41 -2.55 6.10
C ASN A 450 -23.80 -3.66 7.08
N ALA A 451 -23.82 -4.89 6.58
CA ALA A 451 -24.08 -6.10 7.35
C ALA A 451 -23.09 -6.20 8.52
N GLY A 452 -23.51 -6.72 9.67
CA GLY A 452 -22.69 -6.71 10.89
C GLY A 452 -23.50 -6.97 12.14
N ASN A 453 -22.88 -7.62 13.11
CA ASN A 453 -23.44 -7.76 14.46
C ASN A 453 -23.08 -6.54 15.31
N GLY A 454 -23.81 -6.35 16.41
CA GLY A 454 -23.71 -5.19 17.29
C GLY A 454 -24.32 -3.93 16.69
N ARG A 455 -24.07 -2.81 17.36
CA ARG A 455 -24.54 -1.48 17.01
C ARG A 455 -24.16 -1.12 15.56
N ARG A 456 -25.12 -0.57 14.82
CA ARG A 456 -24.91 -0.13 13.43
C ARG A 456 -23.78 0.90 13.36
N GLY A 457 -22.95 0.79 12.31
CA GLY A 457 -21.80 1.67 12.09
C GLY A 457 -20.58 1.34 12.94
N THR A 458 -20.71 0.59 14.04
CA THR A 458 -19.56 0.20 14.88
C THR A 458 -19.04 -1.17 14.50
N ASP A 459 -17.74 -1.35 14.70
CA ASP A 459 -17.06 -2.62 14.59
C ASP A 459 -16.22 -2.91 15.83
N ARG A 460 -16.19 -4.16 16.24
CA ARG A 460 -15.33 -4.64 17.34
C ARG A 460 -14.87 -6.04 16.97
N ASN A 461 -13.71 -6.41 17.45
CA ASN A 461 -13.15 -7.74 17.27
C ASN A 461 -12.69 -8.22 18.64
N ASN A 462 -13.01 -9.46 18.99
CA ASN A 462 -12.50 -10.14 20.17
C ASN A 462 -11.83 -11.44 19.75
N MET A 463 -11.25 -12.14 20.71
CA MET A 463 -10.59 -13.43 20.47
C MET A 463 -11.03 -14.41 21.55
N VAL A 464 -11.67 -15.51 21.13
CA VAL A 464 -12.09 -16.61 22.01
C VAL A 464 -11.67 -17.95 21.42
N MET A 465 -11.30 -18.90 22.28
CA MET A 465 -10.92 -20.24 21.85
C MET A 465 -12.11 -21.02 21.31
N LEU A 466 -11.92 -21.70 20.18
CA LEU A 466 -12.94 -22.57 19.58
C LEU A 466 -13.13 -23.83 20.41
N LYS A 467 -14.36 -24.37 20.43
CA LYS A 467 -14.67 -25.64 21.09
C LYS A 467 -13.85 -26.77 20.48
N ASN A 468 -13.39 -27.71 21.33
CA ASN A 468 -12.68 -28.92 20.89
C ASN A 468 -13.50 -29.75 19.91
N LYS A 469 -12.82 -30.67 19.22
CA LYS A 469 -13.39 -31.55 18.20
C LYS A 469 -14.72 -32.17 18.65
N VAL A 470 -15.79 -31.83 17.94
CA VAL A 470 -17.17 -32.33 18.16
C VAL A 470 -17.66 -33.25 17.04
N TYR A 471 -16.95 -33.31 15.90
CA TYR A 471 -17.19 -34.25 14.81
C TYR A 471 -15.87 -34.67 14.15
N PRO A 472 -15.82 -35.82 13.44
CA PRO A 472 -14.63 -36.22 12.69
C PRO A 472 -14.23 -35.15 11.66
N GLU A 473 -12.99 -34.69 11.75
CA GLU A 473 -12.28 -33.98 10.70
C GLU A 473 -11.21 -34.95 10.15
N GLY A 474 -10.85 -34.82 8.87
CA GLY A 474 -9.66 -35.48 8.32
C GLY A 474 -8.44 -35.20 9.20
N THR A 475 -7.46 -36.10 9.23
CA THR A 475 -6.38 -36.22 10.23
C THR A 475 -5.73 -34.88 10.68
N PRO A 476 -6.27 -34.18 11.71
CA PRO A 476 -5.90 -32.78 11.97
C PRO A 476 -4.52 -32.68 12.61
N GLY A 477 -4.19 -33.58 13.54
CA GLY A 477 -2.88 -33.61 14.20
C GLY A 477 -1.75 -34.04 13.28
N LEU A 478 -2.01 -34.96 12.33
CA LEU A 478 -1.00 -35.34 11.32
C LEU A 478 -0.66 -34.15 10.40
N ALA A 479 -1.64 -33.28 10.12
CA ALA A 479 -1.38 -32.05 9.35
C ALA A 479 -0.45 -31.07 10.07
N TYR A 480 -0.29 -31.17 11.40
CA TYR A 480 0.58 -30.31 12.21
C TYR A 480 1.79 -31.03 12.81
N GLY A 481 2.12 -32.24 12.33
CA GLY A 481 3.27 -32.99 12.83
C GLY A 481 3.06 -33.58 14.23
N GLY A 482 1.82 -33.93 14.59
CA GLY A 482 1.49 -34.59 15.86
C GLY A 482 1.23 -33.65 17.04
N LEU A 483 1.19 -32.33 16.82
CA LEU A 483 0.89 -31.34 17.86
C LEU A 483 -0.52 -31.50 18.44
N ASP A 484 -0.65 -31.26 19.75
CA ASP A 484 -1.94 -31.16 20.43
C ASP A 484 -2.76 -30.00 19.84
N VAL A 485 -4.01 -30.28 19.46
CA VAL A 485 -4.91 -29.28 18.86
C VAL A 485 -5.98 -28.87 19.85
N LEU A 486 -5.97 -27.59 20.23
CA LEU A 486 -7.01 -26.95 21.04
C LEU A 486 -8.01 -26.22 20.13
N GLY A 487 -9.26 -26.68 20.16
CA GLY A 487 -10.33 -26.15 19.34
C GLY A 487 -10.41 -26.74 17.93
N GLN A 488 -11.59 -26.68 17.33
CA GLN A 488 -11.90 -27.20 16.01
C GLN A 488 -12.15 -26.05 15.03
N TYR A 489 -11.33 -25.89 13.98
CA TYR A 489 -11.40 -24.74 13.07
C TYR A 489 -12.75 -24.64 12.33
N GLY A 490 -13.37 -25.77 12.00
CA GLY A 490 -14.71 -25.82 11.40
C GLY A 490 -15.86 -25.48 12.36
N ALA A 491 -15.65 -25.48 13.68
CA ALA A 491 -16.70 -25.20 14.66
C ALA A 491 -17.06 -23.70 14.74
N ASN A 492 -18.23 -23.38 15.28
CA ASN A 492 -18.71 -21.99 15.47
C ASN A 492 -19.03 -21.63 16.91
N TYR A 493 -18.81 -22.57 17.83
CA TYR A 493 -19.06 -22.37 19.26
C TYR A 493 -17.73 -22.23 19.99
N PRO A 494 -17.61 -21.26 20.91
CA PRO A 494 -16.43 -21.15 21.74
C PRO A 494 -16.38 -22.28 22.78
N MET A 495 -15.18 -22.55 23.26
CA MET A 495 -14.95 -23.40 24.42
C MET A 495 -15.32 -22.66 25.71
N HIS A 496 -15.75 -23.40 26.73
CA HIS A 496 -15.83 -22.85 28.08
C HIS A 496 -14.42 -22.48 28.58
N LEU A 497 -14.23 -21.29 29.18
CA LEU A 497 -12.89 -20.79 29.54
C LEU A 497 -12.14 -21.73 30.49
N ASP A 498 -12.84 -22.42 31.40
CA ASP A 498 -12.22 -23.36 32.34
C ASP A 498 -11.59 -24.60 31.69
N ASN A 499 -11.93 -24.88 30.44
CA ASN A 499 -11.33 -25.99 29.68
C ASN A 499 -10.01 -25.58 29.02
N VAL A 500 -9.63 -24.29 29.07
CA VAL A 500 -8.36 -23.79 28.54
C VAL A 500 -7.38 -23.64 29.69
N THR A 501 -6.69 -24.73 30.02
CA THR A 501 -5.70 -24.74 31.09
C THR A 501 -4.29 -24.62 30.51
N ARG A 502 -3.61 -23.49 30.79
CA ARG A 502 -2.19 -23.18 30.48
C ARG A 502 -1.88 -22.86 29.00
N LEU A 503 -2.16 -21.63 28.57
CA LEU A 503 -1.79 -21.10 27.24
C LEU A 503 -0.52 -20.23 27.28
N ILE A 504 -0.41 -19.39 28.32
CA ILE A 504 0.53 -18.26 28.41
C ILE A 504 1.24 -18.20 29.78
N GLY A 505 0.96 -19.15 30.68
CA GLY A 505 1.44 -19.14 32.06
C GLY A 505 0.59 -20.02 32.98
N ALA A 506 0.47 -19.64 34.25
CA ALA A 506 -0.40 -20.33 35.20
C ALA A 506 -1.88 -20.31 34.75
N SER A 507 -2.70 -21.22 35.28
CA SER A 507 -4.12 -21.32 34.89
C SER A 507 -4.91 -20.04 35.21
N THR A 508 -4.59 -19.37 36.33
CA THR A 508 -5.23 -18.11 36.73
C THR A 508 -4.88 -16.95 35.79
N GLU A 509 -3.61 -16.83 35.39
CA GLU A 509 -3.14 -15.85 34.40
C GLU A 509 -3.76 -16.09 33.04
N THR A 510 -3.77 -17.36 32.60
CA THR A 510 -4.43 -17.78 31.35
C THR A 510 -5.90 -17.38 31.37
N ARG A 511 -6.64 -17.66 32.45
CA ARG A 511 -8.05 -17.29 32.58
C ARG A 511 -8.25 -15.77 32.50
N ALA A 512 -7.45 -14.99 33.22
CA ALA A 512 -7.56 -13.53 33.24
C ALA A 512 -7.33 -12.92 31.84
N VAL A 513 -6.33 -13.40 31.11
CA VAL A 513 -6.02 -12.93 29.76
C VAL A 513 -7.10 -13.35 28.75
N LEU A 514 -7.57 -14.59 28.80
CA LEU A 514 -8.69 -15.06 27.97
C LEU A 514 -9.95 -14.21 28.21
N GLN A 515 -10.24 -13.83 29.46
CA GLN A 515 -11.34 -12.92 29.79
C GLN A 515 -11.14 -11.53 29.19
N LYS A 516 -9.92 -10.97 29.28
CA LYS A 516 -9.59 -9.67 28.67
C LYS A 516 -9.79 -9.68 27.15
N MET A 517 -9.33 -10.74 26.48
CA MET A 517 -9.50 -10.92 25.03
C MET A 517 -10.95 -11.10 24.63
N ALA A 518 -11.73 -11.85 25.42
CA ALA A 518 -13.14 -12.10 25.14
C ALA A 518 -14.01 -10.86 25.29
N LEU A 519 -13.73 -10.03 26.31
CA LEU A 519 -14.57 -8.89 26.72
C LEU A 519 -14.05 -7.52 26.28
N LEU A 520 -12.83 -7.45 25.73
CA LEU A 520 -12.16 -6.18 25.38
C LEU A 520 -12.06 -5.24 26.58
N ALA A 521 -11.72 -5.80 27.74
CA ALA A 521 -11.71 -5.09 29.01
C ALA A 521 -10.58 -4.04 29.09
N PRO A 522 -10.80 -2.91 29.81
CA PRO A 522 -12.01 -2.57 30.55
C PRO A 522 -13.13 -1.97 29.67
N PRO A 523 -14.41 -2.40 29.84
CA PRO A 523 -15.53 -1.83 29.11
C PRO A 523 -15.86 -0.40 29.58
N ARG A 524 -16.53 0.41 28.74
CA ARG A 524 -17.19 1.64 29.22
C ARG A 524 -18.46 1.27 30.00
N TYR A 525 -18.63 1.85 31.19
CA TYR A 525 -19.79 1.68 32.06
C TYR A 525 -21.12 2.04 31.35
N GLY A 526 -22.15 1.19 31.46
CA GLY A 526 -23.55 1.57 31.22
C GLY A 526 -24.33 0.98 30.04
N GLY A 527 -23.93 -0.13 29.42
CA GLY A 527 -24.64 -0.73 28.27
C GLY A 527 -24.29 -2.20 28.00
N HIS A 528 -24.91 -2.80 26.99
CA HIS A 528 -24.90 -4.26 26.79
C HIS A 528 -23.61 -4.77 26.10
N MET A 529 -22.90 -5.68 26.77
CA MET A 529 -21.65 -6.29 26.28
C MET A 529 -21.85 -7.56 25.42
N PHE A 530 -23.09 -8.02 25.22
CA PHE A 530 -23.37 -9.25 24.45
C PHE A 530 -22.79 -9.22 23.04
N LEU A 531 -22.74 -8.03 22.43
CA LEU A 531 -22.14 -7.79 21.11
C LEU A 531 -20.95 -6.82 21.18
N LEU A 532 -20.38 -6.60 22.38
CA LEU A 532 -19.23 -5.74 22.63
C LEU A 532 -19.45 -4.26 22.30
N ASP A 533 -20.70 -3.78 22.25
CA ASP A 533 -21.02 -2.44 21.77
C ASP A 533 -20.46 -1.29 22.63
N ASN A 534 -20.06 -1.59 23.86
CA ASN A 534 -19.44 -0.65 24.78
C ASN A 534 -17.91 -0.73 24.85
N ALA A 535 -17.28 -1.65 24.12
CA ALA A 535 -15.82 -1.69 24.03
C ALA A 535 -15.30 -0.47 23.24
N LYS A 536 -14.02 -0.14 23.40
CA LYS A 536 -13.34 0.82 22.50
C LYS A 536 -13.10 0.18 21.13
N ALA A 537 -13.01 1.01 20.09
CA ALA A 537 -12.66 0.55 18.75
C ALA A 537 -11.24 -0.01 18.72
N TYR A 538 -10.29 0.69 19.35
CA TYR A 538 -8.94 0.23 19.57
C TYR A 538 -8.87 -0.72 20.77
N TYR A 539 -8.14 -1.82 20.60
CA TYR A 539 -7.85 -2.81 21.62
C TYR A 539 -6.37 -3.18 21.56
N ASP A 540 -5.73 -3.22 22.73
CA ASP A 540 -4.36 -3.66 22.91
C ASP A 540 -4.30 -4.51 24.17
N LEU A 541 -3.79 -5.72 24.02
CA LEU A 541 -3.53 -6.65 25.12
C LEU A 541 -2.09 -6.56 25.63
N GLY A 542 -1.19 -6.01 24.82
CA GLY A 542 0.25 -6.10 24.98
C GLY A 542 0.84 -7.44 24.48
N PRO A 543 2.18 -7.56 24.49
CA PRO A 543 2.89 -8.79 24.15
C PRO A 543 2.64 -9.92 25.16
N LEU A 544 2.39 -11.13 24.65
CA LEU A 544 2.18 -12.34 25.45
C LEU A 544 3.04 -13.49 24.95
N GLN A 545 3.71 -14.20 25.86
CA GLN A 545 4.47 -15.41 25.53
C GLN A 545 3.56 -16.65 25.53
N PHE A 546 3.54 -17.39 24.42
CA PHE A 546 2.82 -18.66 24.34
C PHE A 546 3.74 -19.81 24.74
N ALA A 547 3.84 -20.06 26.06
CA ALA A 547 4.84 -20.99 26.61
C ALA A 547 4.54 -22.49 26.38
N LYS A 548 3.39 -22.86 25.81
CA LYS A 548 2.97 -24.24 25.61
C LYS A 548 2.93 -24.61 24.12
N GLU A 549 3.63 -25.68 23.75
CA GLU A 549 3.57 -26.30 22.42
C GLU A 549 2.14 -26.78 22.11
N GLY A 550 1.68 -26.55 20.88
CA GLY A 550 0.33 -26.92 20.43
C GLY A 550 -0.24 -26.01 19.37
N VAL A 551 -1.45 -26.34 18.90
CA VAL A 551 -2.22 -25.55 17.94
C VAL A 551 -3.43 -24.95 18.63
N PHE A 552 -3.60 -23.64 18.51
CA PHE A 552 -4.66 -22.88 19.18
C PHE A 552 -5.61 -22.27 18.15
N HIS A 553 -6.80 -22.84 18.00
CA HIS A 553 -7.85 -22.30 17.13
C HIS A 553 -8.73 -21.30 17.89
N TYR A 554 -8.95 -20.13 17.30
CA TYR A 554 -9.75 -19.05 17.89
C TYR A 554 -10.65 -18.37 16.86
N MET A 555 -11.65 -17.65 17.36
CA MET A 555 -12.60 -16.89 16.56
C MET A 555 -13.00 -15.58 17.23
N CYS A 556 -13.57 -14.67 16.44
CA CYS A 556 -14.26 -13.49 16.93
C CYS A 556 -15.76 -13.79 17.06
N THR A 557 -16.33 -13.71 18.27
CA THR A 557 -17.77 -13.97 18.48
C THR A 557 -18.65 -12.97 17.75
N ARG A 558 -18.20 -11.72 17.61
CA ARG A 558 -18.97 -10.68 16.92
C ARG A 558 -18.97 -10.85 15.41
N ASN A 559 -17.89 -11.35 14.82
CA ASN A 559 -17.70 -11.40 13.35
C ASN A 559 -17.65 -12.84 12.79
N ASN A 560 -18.19 -13.81 13.51
CA ASN A 560 -18.39 -15.18 13.02
C ASN A 560 -19.88 -15.45 12.77
N ALA A 561 -20.38 -15.05 11.60
CA ALA A 561 -21.75 -15.24 11.15
C ALA A 561 -21.77 -16.20 9.95
N PHE A 562 -22.22 -17.45 10.18
CA PHE A 562 -22.10 -18.60 9.28
C PHE A 562 -22.50 -18.37 7.81
N THR A 563 -23.41 -17.44 7.52
CA THR A 563 -23.92 -17.19 6.16
C THR A 563 -23.14 -16.15 5.38
N ASN A 564 -22.21 -15.41 6.00
CA ASN A 564 -21.46 -14.36 5.29
C ASN A 564 -20.05 -14.05 5.81
N ARG A 565 -19.65 -14.42 7.04
CA ARG A 565 -18.35 -14.06 7.63
C ARG A 565 -17.83 -15.10 8.61
N SER A 566 -16.54 -15.43 8.53
CA SER A 566 -15.89 -16.31 9.49
C SER A 566 -14.51 -15.77 9.89
N GLN A 567 -14.48 -14.80 10.81
CA GLN A 567 -13.23 -14.31 11.39
C GLN A 567 -12.69 -15.36 12.39
N LYS A 568 -11.71 -16.15 11.93
CA LYS A 568 -11.07 -17.24 12.67
C LYS A 568 -9.59 -17.24 12.40
N GLY A 569 -8.78 -17.59 13.38
CA GLY A 569 -7.34 -17.70 13.20
C GLY A 569 -6.77 -18.90 13.96
N ARG A 570 -5.48 -19.15 13.74
CA ARG A 570 -4.75 -20.17 14.46
C ARG A 570 -3.34 -19.72 14.81
N ILE A 571 -2.90 -20.07 16.02
CA ILE A 571 -1.49 -19.95 16.43
C ILE A 571 -0.94 -21.38 16.56
N ILE A 572 0.15 -21.66 15.87
CA ILE A 572 0.88 -22.92 15.94
C ILE A 572 2.17 -22.65 16.72
N VAL A 573 2.29 -23.24 17.90
CA VAL A 573 3.44 -23.08 18.78
C VAL A 573 4.28 -24.35 18.74
N ARG A 574 5.56 -24.20 18.41
CA ARG A 574 6.53 -25.29 18.36
C ARG A 574 7.58 -25.12 19.44
N ASP A 575 8.09 -26.24 19.96
CA ASP A 575 9.18 -26.22 20.92
C ASP A 575 10.47 -25.65 20.29
N ALA A 576 11.00 -24.58 20.87
CA ALA A 576 12.23 -23.94 20.42
C ALA A 576 13.46 -24.87 20.44
N SER A 577 13.44 -25.90 21.30
CA SER A 577 14.56 -26.84 21.50
C SER A 577 14.64 -27.97 20.46
N LYS A 578 13.62 -28.12 19.61
CA LYS A 578 13.53 -29.20 18.59
C LYS A 578 13.94 -28.77 17.18
N LYS A 579 14.62 -27.62 17.03
CA LYS A 579 15.18 -27.16 15.76
C LYS A 579 16.64 -27.57 15.56
#